data_AF-A0A2E6INX8-F1
#
_entry.id   AF-A0A2E6INX8-F1
#
_cell.length_a   1.000
_cell.length_b   1.000
_cell.length_c   1.000
_cell.angle_alpha   90.00
_cell.angle_beta   90.00
_cell.angle_gamma   90.00
#
_symmetry.space_group_name_H-M   'P 1'
#
loop_
_entity.id
_entity.type
_entity.pdbx_description
1 polymer ?
#
loop_
_entity_poly.entity_id
_entity_poly.type
_entity_poly.pdbx_seq_one_letter_code
_entity_poly.pdbx_strand_id
1 'polypeptide(L)' 'MIRIFNSAYYEDTGEERLIPLKEANIIEQKIDASGRPYIFFEHKDYPLGGLRAWFDGKYWQCDFDGMED' A
#
# COMPACT_ATOMS: atom_id res chain seq x y z
N MET A 1 -8.48 5.92 -0.08
CA MET A 1 -7.89 5.24 -1.26
C MET A 1 -6.59 4.61 -0.85
N ILE A 2 -6.22 3.49 -1.49
CA ILE A 2 -4.87 2.93 -1.44
C ILE A 2 -4.12 3.47 -2.65
N ARG A 3 -2.95 4.07 -2.42
CA ARG A 3 -2.04 4.56 -3.45
C ARG A 3 -0.90 3.56 -3.58
N ILE A 4 -0.79 2.98 -4.76
CA ILE A 4 0.25 2.01 -5.11
C ILE A 4 1.24 2.71 -6.02
N PHE A 5 2.52 2.64 -5.67
CA PHE A 5 3.63 3.22 -6.42
C PHE A 5 4.91 2.42 -6.13
N ASN A 6 5.98 2.76 -6.83
CA ASN A 6 7.31 2.22 -6.57
C ASN A 6 8.27 3.41 -6.41
N SER A 7 8.76 3.66 -5.19
CA SER A 7 9.60 4.83 -4.92
C SER A 7 10.93 4.82 -5.68
N ALA A 8 11.49 3.66 -6.02
CA ALA A 8 12.72 3.57 -6.81
C ALA A 8 12.57 4.12 -8.24
N TYR A 9 11.35 4.16 -8.79
CA TYR A 9 11.08 4.63 -10.15
C TYR A 9 10.14 5.84 -10.21
N TYR A 10 9.51 6.20 -9.10
CA TYR A 10 8.45 7.21 -9.08
C TYR A 10 8.93 8.59 -9.54
N GLU A 11 10.16 8.98 -9.21
CA GLU A 11 10.71 10.28 -9.63
C GLU A 11 10.86 10.39 -11.16
N ASP A 12 11.16 9.27 -11.82
CA ASP A 12 11.36 9.22 -13.27
C ASP A 12 10.05 9.03 -14.04
N THR A 13 9.13 8.21 -13.51
CA THR A 13 7.92 7.80 -14.24
C THR A 13 6.66 8.54 -13.80
N GLY A 14 6.60 8.99 -12.54
CA GLY A 14 5.39 9.49 -11.90
C GLY A 14 4.26 8.47 -11.83
N GLU A 15 4.53 7.18 -12.09
CA GLU A 15 3.50 6.15 -12.18
C GLU A 15 2.94 5.80 -10.80
N GLU A 16 1.63 5.92 -10.68
CA GLU A 16 0.89 5.51 -9.51
C GLU A 16 -0.47 4.95 -9.89
N ARG A 17 -1.04 4.19 -8.96
CA ARG A 17 -2.40 3.68 -9.07
C ARG A 17 -3.18 3.95 -7.79
N LEU A 18 -4.40 4.46 -7.95
CA LEU A 18 -5.34 4.64 -6.83
C LEU A 18 -6.40 3.54 -6.86
N ILE A 19 -6.56 2.86 -5.72
CA ILE A 19 -7.54 1.80 -5.52
C ILE A 19 -8.53 2.23 -4.42
N PRO A 20 -9.84 2.14 -4.66
CA PRO A 20 -10.83 2.30 -3.61
C PRO A 20 -10.63 1.28 -2.48
N LEU A 21 -10.63 1.74 -1.23
CA LEU A 21 -10.42 0.85 -0.07
C LEU A 21 -11.44 -0.31 -0.02
N LYS A 22 -12.66 -0.07 -0.52
CA LYS A 22 -13.73 -1.08 -0.62
C LYS A 22 -13.44 -2.22 -1.61
N GLU A 23 -12.46 -2.06 -2.50
CA GLU A 23 -12.05 -3.07 -3.47
C GLU A 23 -10.91 -3.96 -2.95
N ALA A 24 -10.28 -3.57 -1.83
CA ALA A 24 -9.25 -4.35 -1.17
C ALA A 24 -9.86 -5.34 -0.17
N ASN A 25 -9.32 -6.56 -0.14
CA ASN A 25 -9.59 -7.52 0.91
C ASN A 25 -8.63 -7.25 2.07
N ILE A 26 -9.10 -6.64 3.16
CA ILE A 26 -8.25 -6.32 4.32
C ILE A 26 -8.10 -7.57 5.18
N ILE A 27 -6.87 -8.07 5.29
CA ILE A 27 -6.51 -9.24 6.09
C ILE A 27 -6.18 -8.82 7.53
N GLU A 28 -5.39 -7.76 7.68
CA GLU A 28 -5.01 -7.22 9.00
C GLU A 28 -5.04 -5.69 9.03
N GLN A 29 -5.30 -5.14 10.21
CA GLN A 29 -5.15 -3.71 10.50
C GLN A 29 -4.48 -3.53 11.87
N LYS A 30 -3.35 -2.82 11.89
CA LYS A 30 -2.48 -2.67 13.06
C LYS A 30 -1.84 -1.28 13.07
N ILE A 31 -1.05 -1.01 14.11
CA ILE A 31 -0.24 0.20 14.27
C ILE A 31 1.21 -0.24 14.43
N ASP A 32 2.16 0.42 13.77
CA ASP A 32 3.58 0.13 13.90
C ASP A 32 4.20 0.77 15.16
N ALA A 33 5.49 0.48 15.41
CA ALA A 33 6.20 0.99 16.60
C ALA A 33 6.32 2.52 16.65
N SER A 34 6.13 3.21 15.51
CA SER A 34 6.11 4.68 15.43
C SER A 34 4.72 5.28 15.65
N GLY A 35 3.71 4.44 15.91
CA GLY A 35 2.32 4.87 16.05
C GLY A 35 1.61 5.04 14.70
N ARG A 36 2.19 4.57 13.59
CA ARG A 36 1.59 4.72 12.26
C ARG A 36 0.61 3.58 11.96
N PRO A 37 -0.64 3.88 11.60
CA PRO A 37 -1.58 2.85 11.16
C PRO A 37 -1.10 2.19 9.87
N TYR A 38 -1.27 0.87 9.77
CA TYR A 38 -1.06 0.11 8.55
C TYR A 38 -2.12 -0.99 8.36
N ILE A 39 -2.34 -1.35 7.10
CA ILE A 39 -3.17 -2.49 6.68
C ILE A 39 -2.31 -3.51 5.94
N PHE A 40 -2.65 -4.78 6.09
CA PHE A 40 -2.25 -5.86 5.20
C PHE A 40 -3.47 -6.26 4.38
N PHE A 41 -3.35 -6.27 3.05
CA PHE A 41 -4.49 -6.44 2.16
C PHE A 41 -4.14 -7.24 0.91
N GLU A 42 -5.13 -7.90 0.33
CA GLU A 42 -5.02 -8.52 -0.99
C GLU A 42 -5.86 -7.73 -2.00
N HIS A 43 -5.44 -7.74 -3.26
CA HIS A 43 -6.20 -7.15 -4.36
C HIS A 43 -6.01 -7.97 -5.62
N LYS A 44 -7.09 -8.19 -6.39
CA LYS A 44 -7.09 -9.05 -7.59
C LYS A 44 -6.05 -8.67 -8.65
N ASP A 45 -5.68 -7.40 -8.73
CA ASP A 45 -4.70 -6.90 -9.71
C ASP A 45 -3.24 -7.10 -9.24
N TYR A 46 -3.05 -7.55 -8.00
CA TYR A 46 -1.77 -7.89 -7.40
C TYR A 46 -1.85 -9.30 -6.80
N PRO A 47 -1.98 -10.34 -7.65
CA PRO A 47 -2.31 -11.69 -7.20
C PRO A 47 -1.15 -12.42 -6.53
N LEU A 48 0.06 -11.84 -6.50
CA LEU A 48 1.28 -12.50 -6.03
C LEU A 48 1.45 -12.51 -4.50
N GLY A 49 0.56 -11.86 -3.74
CA GLY A 49 0.61 -11.92 -2.29
C GLY A 49 -0.13 -10.78 -1.61
N GLY A 50 -0.14 -10.83 -0.28
CA GLY A 50 -0.66 -9.73 0.52
C GLY A 50 0.30 -8.54 0.52
N LEU A 51 -0.26 -7.35 0.37
CA LEU A 51 0.41 -6.07 0.30
C LEU A 51 0.27 -5.33 1.62
N ARG A 52 1.30 -4.57 2.00
CA ARG A 52 1.25 -3.69 3.17
C ARG A 52 1.09 -2.23 2.74
N ALA A 53 0.18 -1.51 3.38
CA ALA A 53 0.06 -0.07 3.19
C ALA A 53 -0.02 0.70 4.52
N TRP A 54 0.69 1.82 4.64
CA TRP A 54 0.62 2.72 5.81
C TRP A 54 -0.20 3.98 5.54
N PHE A 55 -0.84 4.55 6.55
CA PHE A 55 -1.64 5.76 6.37
C PHE A 55 -0.80 7.02 6.57
N ASP A 56 -0.87 7.97 5.63
CA ASP A 56 -0.15 9.25 5.68
C ASP A 56 -1.04 10.46 6.06
N GLY A 57 -2.32 10.22 6.36
CA GLY A 57 -3.31 11.27 6.61
C GLY A 57 -4.27 11.53 5.45
N LYS A 58 -3.95 11.04 4.24
CA LYS A 58 -4.79 11.18 3.03
C LYS A 58 -5.01 9.85 2.31
N TYR A 59 -3.95 9.07 2.12
CA TYR A 59 -3.96 7.79 1.42
C TYR A 59 -3.33 6.68 2.26
N TRP A 60 -3.75 5.44 1.99
CA TRP A 60 -2.98 4.26 2.38
C TRP A 60 -1.88 4.05 1.35
N GLN A 61 -0.64 4.30 1.72
CA GLN A 61 0.54 4.25 0.85
C GLN A 61 1.09 2.83 0.79
N CYS A 62 1.17 2.27 -0.40
CA CYS A 62 1.68 0.93 -0.69
C CYS A 62 2.85 1.09 -1.67
N ASP A 63 4.07 0.99 -1.17
CA ASP A 63 5.29 1.14 -1.95
C ASP A 63 5.89 -0.23 -2.25
N PHE A 64 6.09 -0.55 -3.53
CA PHE A 64 6.67 -1.82 -3.95
C PHE A 64 8.16 -1.96 -3.68
N ASP A 65 8.90 -0.85 -3.64
CA ASP A 65 10.33 -0.90 -3.33
C ASP A 65 10.57 -1.13 -1.83
N GLY A 66 9.61 -0.71 -1.00
CA GLY A 66 9.65 -0.87 0.46
C GLY A 66 9.09 -2.19 0.99
N MET A 67 8.75 -3.16 0.12
CA MET A 67 8.33 -4.49 0.56
C MET A 67 9.57 -5.38 0.74
N GLU A 68 10.30 -5.15 1.84
CA GLU A 68 11.23 -6.17 2.34
C GLU A 68 10.42 -7.34 2.92
N ASP A 69 10.76 -8.57 2.49
CA ASP A 69 10.20 -9.84 2.97
C ASP A 69 10.31 -10.03 4.49
#